data_AF-A0A920I1H9-F1
#
_entry.id   AF-A0A920I1H9-F1
#
_cell.length_a   1.000
_cell.length_b   1.000
_cell.length_c   1.000
_cell.angle_alpha   90.00
_cell.angle_beta   90.00
_cell.angle_gamma   90.00
#
_symmetry.space_group_name_H-M   'P 1'
#
loop_
_entity.id
_entity.type
_entity.pdbx_description
1 polymer ?
#
loop_
_entity_poly.entity_id
_entity_poly.type
_entity_poly.pdbx_seq_one_letter_code
_entity_poly.pdbx_strand_id
1 'polypeptide(L)'
;MESHPLAFCDSTSLADGDLVEVTRQAKDRVGQIQMARFNPAHEWYYFPAMEPGEAALIKTYDSATDGRNRFTIHTAFDDPTSPPDAAPRQSIESRCFAFF
;
A
#
# COMPACT_ATOMS: atom_id res chain seq x y z
N MET A 1 10.26 15.04 0.13
CA MET A 1 9.53 14.65 1.37
C MET A 1 10.47 13.87 2.26
N GLU A 2 10.51 14.13 3.57
CA GLU A 2 11.68 13.71 4.37
C GLU A 2 11.40 12.71 5.49
N SER A 3 10.18 12.62 6.03
CA SER A 3 9.83 11.59 7.03
C SER A 3 8.75 10.65 6.52
N HIS A 4 8.76 9.41 7.02
CA HIS A 4 7.79 8.36 6.70
C HIS A 4 7.57 8.18 5.19
N PRO A 5 8.56 7.72 4.41
CA PRO A 5 8.36 7.47 2.98
C PRO A 5 7.29 6.39 2.73
N LEU A 6 6.75 6.35 1.50
CA LEU A 6 5.77 5.35 1.09
C LEU A 6 6.50 4.12 0.53
N ALA A 7 6.20 2.96 1.11
CA ALA A 7 6.70 1.66 0.68
C ALA A 7 5.58 0.84 0.04
N PHE A 8 5.97 -0.02 -0.89
CA PHE A 8 5.14 -0.91 -1.67
C PHE A 8 5.75 -2.31 -1.63
N CYS A 9 4.92 -3.32 -1.38
CA CYS A 9 5.34 -4.71 -1.46
C CYS A 9 5.23 -5.17 -2.92
N ASP A 10 6.26 -5.83 -3.45
CA ASP A 10 6.17 -6.49 -4.74
C ASP A 10 5.11 -7.59 -4.65
N SER A 11 4.08 -7.44 -5.47
CA SER A 11 3.00 -8.40 -5.58
C SER A 11 3.42 -9.82 -5.92
N THR A 12 4.57 -10.03 -6.59
CA THR A 12 5.06 -11.38 -6.89
C THR A 12 5.67 -12.08 -5.68
N SER A 13 5.92 -11.33 -4.59
CA SER A 13 6.37 -11.86 -3.31
C SER A 13 5.22 -12.17 -2.32
N LEU A 14 3.97 -11.89 -2.71
CA LEU A 14 2.79 -12.21 -1.90
C LEU A 14 2.41 -13.68 -2.04
N ALA A 15 2.30 -14.37 -0.90
CA ALA A 15 1.79 -15.73 -0.83
C ALA A 15 0.28 -15.75 -0.53
N ASP A 16 -0.35 -16.88 -0.86
CA ASP A 16 -1.73 -17.14 -0.46
C ASP A 16 -1.86 -17.04 1.07
N GLY A 17 -2.83 -16.24 1.52
CA GLY A 17 -3.09 -16.01 2.95
C GLY A 17 -2.31 -14.85 3.58
N ASP A 18 -1.43 -14.17 2.85
CA ASP A 18 -0.77 -12.95 3.32
C ASP A 18 -1.75 -11.78 3.47
N LEU A 19 -2.81 -11.76 2.67
CA LEU A 19 -3.93 -10.83 2.81
C LEU A 19 -5.11 -11.53 3.47
N VAL A 20 -5.52 -11.01 4.62
CA VAL A 20 -6.69 -11.50 5.34
C VAL A 20 -7.82 -10.51 5.29
N GLU A 21 -9.01 -11.00 4.97
CA GLU A 21 -10.23 -10.20 5.05
C GLU A 21 -10.56 -9.92 6.52
N VAL A 22 -10.86 -8.66 6.81
CA VAL A 22 -11.25 -8.19 8.12
C VAL A 22 -12.56 -7.42 7.99
N THR A 23 -13.56 -7.84 8.74
CA THR A 23 -14.84 -7.16 8.81
C THR A 23 -14.69 -5.82 9.53
N ARG A 24 -15.00 -4.74 8.83
CA ARG A 24 -15.10 -3.40 9.39
C ARG A 24 -16.55 -3.10 9.72
N GLN A 25 -16.89 -3.16 11.01
CA GLN A 25 -18.22 -2.82 11.51
C GLN A 25 -18.28 -1.33 11.85
N ALA A 26 -19.20 -0.61 11.22
CA ALA A 26 -19.60 0.74 11.56
C ALA A 26 -21.08 0.76 11.93
N LYS A 27 -21.53 1.83 12.61
CA LYS A 27 -22.90 1.96 13.14
C LYS A 27 -23.97 1.61 12.11
N ASP A 28 -23.81 2.08 10.87
CA ASP A 28 -24.82 1.96 9.81
C ASP A 28 -24.35 1.08 8.63
N ARG A 29 -23.19 0.41 8.75
CA ARG A 29 -22.60 -0.38 7.66
C ARG A 29 -21.65 -1.44 8.15
N VAL A 30 -21.81 -2.65 7.62
CA VAL A 30 -20.77 -3.68 7.63
C VAL A 30 -20.01 -3.64 6.31
N GLY A 31 -18.71 -3.41 6.36
CA GLY A 31 -17.81 -3.49 5.22
C GLY A 31 -16.70 -4.50 5.46
N GLN A 32 -15.87 -4.71 4.44
CA GLN A 32 -14.66 -5.53 4.52
C GLN A 32 -13.46 -4.68 4.10
N ILE A 33 -12.33 -4.91 4.77
CA ILE A 33 -11.01 -4.46 4.36
C ILE A 33 -10.09 -5.67 4.29
N GLN A 34 -8.97 -5.55 3.59
CA GLN A 34 -7.90 -6.54 3.67
C GLN A 34 -6.79 -6.00 4.55
N MET A 35 -6.25 -6.84 5.43
CA MET A 35 -5.05 -6.54 6.21
C MET A 35 -3.93 -7.50 5.84
N ALA A 36 -2.70 -6.99 5.85
CA ALA A 36 -1.52 -7.78 5.58
C ALA A 36 -1.04 -8.53 6.84
N ARG A 37 -0.61 -9.77 6.66
CA ARG A 37 0.19 -10.51 7.64
C ARG A 37 1.66 -10.29 7.38
N PHE A 38 2.46 -10.34 8.45
CA PHE A 38 3.91 -10.36 8.30
C PHE A 38 4.34 -11.64 7.59
N ASN A 39 5.15 -11.48 6.54
CA ASN A 39 5.83 -12.57 5.86
C ASN A 39 7.26 -12.10 5.53
N PRO A 40 8.30 -12.81 6.00
CA PRO A 40 9.69 -12.42 5.73
C PRO A 40 10.07 -12.53 4.25
N ALA A 41 9.27 -13.20 3.42
CA ALA A 41 9.47 -13.26 1.98
C ALA A 41 8.97 -12.00 1.24
N HIS A 42 8.24 -11.09 1.91
CA HIS A 42 7.79 -9.84 1.29
C HIS A 42 8.99 -8.99 0.86
N GLU A 43 9.04 -8.68 -0.43
CA GLU A 43 10.01 -7.76 -0.98
C GLU A 43 9.42 -6.35 -0.98
N TRP A 44 10.06 -5.45 -0.23
CA TRP A 44 9.59 -4.09 -0.07
C TRP A 44 10.48 -3.11 -0.82
N TYR A 45 9.83 -2.24 -1.58
CA TYR A 45 10.44 -1.15 -2.31
C TYR A 45 9.83 0.15 -1.83
N TYR A 46 10.63 1.21 -1.75
CA TYR A 46 10.12 2.53 -1.38
C TYR A 46 10.76 3.58 -2.29
N PHE A 47 10.05 4.70 -2.44
CA PHE A 47 10.51 5.80 -3.25
C PHE A 47 10.90 6.97 -2.35
N PRO A 48 12.21 7.13 -2.02
CA PRO A 48 12.67 8.19 -1.15
C PRO A 48 12.51 9.56 -1.82
N ALA A 49 12.27 10.58 -1.01
CA ALA A 49 12.29 11.98 -1.44
C ALA A 49 11.33 12.36 -2.59
N MET A 50 10.23 11.63 -2.78
CA MET A 50 9.21 11.90 -3.81
C MET A 50 8.85 13.40 -3.92
N GLU A 51 8.88 13.92 -5.15
CA GLU A 51 8.63 15.31 -5.50
C GLU A 51 7.16 15.55 -5.89
N PRO A 52 6.63 16.78 -5.78
CA PRO A 52 5.24 17.09 -6.11
C PRO A 52 4.80 16.76 -7.54
N GLY A 53 5.74 16.63 -8.48
CA GLY A 53 5.48 16.27 -9.88
C GLY A 53 5.41 14.76 -10.15
N GLU A 54 5.69 13.93 -9.14
CA GLU A 54 5.74 12.49 -9.26
C GLU A 54 4.45 11.85 -8.71
N ALA A 55 4.06 10.71 -9.28
CA ALA A 55 2.89 9.97 -8.84
C ALA A 55 3.20 8.47 -8.80
N ALA A 56 2.68 7.80 -7.76
CA ALA A 56 2.70 6.35 -7.65
C ALA A 56 1.31 5.81 -7.96
N LEU A 57 1.24 4.80 -8.83
CA LEU A 57 -0.01 4.08 -9.11
C LEU A 57 -0.01 2.76 -8.34
N ILE A 58 -1.01 2.59 -7.48
CA ILE A 58 -1.19 1.38 -6.68
C ILE A 58 -2.40 0.63 -7.21
N LYS A 59 -2.17 -0.58 -7.76
CA LYS A 59 -3.27 -1.48 -8.10
C LYS A 59 -3.71 -2.22 -6.84
N THR A 60 -4.81 -1.77 -6.27
CA THR A 60 -5.37 -2.29 -5.01
C THR A 60 -6.36 -3.43 -5.22
N TYR A 61 -6.91 -3.58 -6.43
CA TYR A 61 -7.82 -4.67 -6.79
C TYR A 61 -7.83 -4.90 -8.31
N ASP A 62 -7.92 -6.17 -8.71
CA ASP A 62 -8.30 -6.59 -10.06
C ASP A 62 -9.27 -7.79 -9.97
N SER A 63 -10.37 -7.73 -10.71
CA SER A 63 -11.37 -8.80 -10.74
C SER A 63 -10.91 -10.00 -11.57
N ALA A 64 -9.96 -9.82 -12.50
CA ALA A 64 -9.40 -10.91 -13.28
C ALA A 64 -8.56 -11.86 -12.42
N THR A 65 -8.69 -13.16 -12.68
CA THR A 65 -7.96 -14.24 -11.99
C THR A 65 -7.02 -15.00 -12.94
N ASP A 66 -6.53 -14.34 -13.98
CA ASP A 66 -5.70 -14.90 -15.05
C ASP A 66 -4.19 -14.91 -14.73
N GLY A 67 -3.84 -14.86 -13.45
CA GLY A 67 -2.45 -14.87 -12.96
C GLY A 67 -1.78 -13.49 -12.90
N ARG A 68 -2.44 -12.41 -13.36
CA ARG A 68 -1.93 -11.05 -13.14
C ARG A 68 -1.99 -10.67 -11.65
N ASN A 69 -1.14 -9.73 -11.24
CA ASN A 69 -1.24 -9.11 -9.91
C ASN A 69 -2.65 -8.50 -9.70
N ARG A 70 -3.29 -8.85 -8.58
CA ARG A 70 -4.60 -8.34 -8.18
C ARG A 70 -4.54 -7.37 -7.00
N PHE A 71 -3.51 -7.43 -6.16
CA PHE A 71 -3.42 -6.68 -4.90
C PHE A 71 -1.98 -6.24 -4.64
N THR A 72 -1.81 -5.02 -4.14
CA THR A 72 -0.49 -4.49 -3.76
C THR A 72 -0.58 -3.91 -2.36
N ILE A 73 0.27 -4.40 -1.45
CA ILE A 73 0.38 -3.83 -0.10
C ILE A 73 1.20 -2.55 -0.19
N HIS A 74 0.78 -1.51 0.52
CA HIS A 74 1.55 -0.30 0.69
C HIS A 74 1.42 0.19 2.14
N THR A 75 2.48 0.83 2.64
CA THR A 75 2.51 1.37 3.99
C THR A 75 3.51 2.52 4.08
N ALA A 76 3.36 3.36 5.10
CA ALA A 76 4.46 4.19 5.56
C ALA A 76 5.34 3.38 6.54
N PHE A 77 6.60 3.77 6.71
CA PHE A 77 7.50 3.21 7.72
C PHE A 77 8.41 4.28 8.31
N ASP A 78 8.95 4.03 9.49
CA ASP A 78 9.97 4.89 10.09
C ASP A 78 11.31 4.66 9.38
N ASP A 79 11.72 5.61 8.54
CA ASP A 79 13.00 5.54 7.83
C ASP A 79 14.14 5.97 8.77
N PRO A 80 15.07 5.07 9.15
CA PRO A 80 16.16 5.37 10.07
C PRO A 80 17.17 6.38 9.52
N THR A 81 17.09 6.70 8.22
CA THR A 81 17.92 7.73 7.58
C THR A 81 17.27 9.12 7.62
N SER A 82 16.02 9.23 8.06
CA SER A 82 15.34 10.52 8.23
C SER A 82 16.05 11.36 9.28
N PRO A 83 16.32 12.66 9.02
CA PRO A 83 16.87 13.53 10.05
C PRO A 83 15.87 13.72 11.21
N PRO A 84 16.34 14.01 12.44
CA PRO A 84 15.46 14.20 13.59
C PRO A 84 14.42 15.32 13.44
N ASP A 85 14.71 16.30 12.59
CA ASP A 85 13.88 17.45 12.26
C ASP A 85 13.21 17.33 10.87
N ALA A 86 13.19 16.13 10.29
CA ALA A 86 12.58 15.85 8.99
C ALA A 86 11.14 16.37 8.91
N ALA A 87 10.84 17.07 7.82
CA ALA A 87 9.48 17.55 7.60
C ALA A 87 8.48 16.38 7.46
N PRO A 88 7.25 16.51 8.00
CA PRO A 88 6.20 15.49 7.84
C PRO A 88 5.81 15.31 6.38
N ARG A 89 5.68 14.06 5.92
CA ARG A 89 5.15 13.77 4.57
C ARG A 89 3.71 14.23 4.44
N GLN A 90 3.40 14.93 3.35
CA GLN A 90 2.05 15.35 2.98
C GLN A 90 1.65 14.75 1.63
N SER A 91 0.72 13.81 1.61
CA SER A 91 0.27 13.14 0.39
C SER A 91 -1.21 13.39 0.11
N ILE A 92 -1.58 13.35 -1.17
CA ILE A 92 -2.97 13.27 -1.62
C ILE A 92 -3.15 11.91 -2.28
N GLU A 93 -4.10 11.11 -1.78
CA GLU A 93 -4.51 9.86 -2.43
C GLU A 93 -5.80 10.11 -3.21
N SER A 94 -5.85 9.63 -4.45
CA SER A 94 -7.07 9.57 -5.25
C SER A 94 -7.33 8.13 -5.67
N ARG A 95 -8.59 7.70 -5.56
CA ARG A 95 -9.00 6.35 -5.95
C ARG A 95 -9.82 6.40 -7.23
N CYS A 96 -9.43 5.57 -8.20
CA CYS A 96 -10.14 5.39 -9.45
C CYS A 96 -10.68 3.96 -9.55
N PHE A 97 -11.86 3.81 -10.16
CA PHE A 97 -12.45 2.52 -10.48
C PHE A 97 -12.66 2.44 -12.00
N ALA A 98 -12.20 1.36 -12.61
CA ALA A 98 -12.42 1.09 -14.02
C ALA A 98 -13.46 -0.01 -14.19
N PHE A 99 -14.44 0.23 -15.06
CA PHE A 99 -15.50 -0.72 -15.42
C PHE A 99 -15.48 -0.88 -16.94
N PHE A 100 -15.51 -2.11 -17.44
CA PHE A 100 -15.43 -2.46 -18.85
C PHE A 100 -16.33 -3.66 -19.17
#